data_AF-A0A925ABC9-F1
#
_entry.id   AF-A0A925ABC9-F1
#
_cell.length_a   1.000
_cell.length_b   1.000
_cell.length_c   1.000
_cell.angle_alpha   90.00
_cell.angle_beta   90.00
_cell.angle_gamma   90.00
#
_symmetry.space_group_name_H-M   'P 1'
#
loop_
_entity.id
_entity.type
_entity.pdbx_description
1 polymer ?
#
loop_
_entity_poly.entity_id
_entity_poly.type
_entity_poly.pdbx_seq_one_letter_code
_entity_poly.pdbx_strand_id
1 'polypeptide(L)'
;GDPTADASASGGQGLVSQIERLGDGLVPDLAACDIEPVREHPRDAMLWTGLGNALADHSGMLTPASELAFRRAMALAPGYPGPRFFLGLALARSGHPEDAIALWRSILAEAPANASWRPFVEDSIRAIQPPPPPRQPQAAKGS
;
A
#
# COMPACT_ATOMS: atom_id res chain seq x y z
N GLY A 1 14.07 -22.56 28.06
CA GLY A 1 13.86 -21.27 27.40
C GLY A 1 13.85 -21.54 25.93
N ASP A 2 12.69 -21.41 25.28
CA ASP A 2 12.49 -21.84 23.89
C ASP A 2 13.25 -20.95 22.88
N PRO A 3 14.05 -21.54 21.97
CA PRO A 3 14.83 -20.81 20.96
C PRO A 3 14.05 -20.42 19.69
N THR A 4 12.72 -20.50 19.69
CA THR A 4 11.90 -20.29 18.47
C THR A 4 11.33 -18.87 18.32
N ALA A 5 11.52 -17.98 19.30
CA ALA A 5 11.01 -16.62 19.27
C ALA A 5 11.88 -15.63 18.46
N ASP A 6 13.16 -15.93 18.23
CA ASP A 6 14.14 -14.91 17.80
C ASP A 6 14.19 -14.67 16.28
N ALA A 7 14.11 -15.71 15.45
CA ALA A 7 14.35 -15.59 14.00
C ALA A 7 13.33 -14.71 13.24
N SER A 8 12.14 -14.49 13.80
CA SER A 8 11.11 -13.63 13.19
C SER A 8 11.17 -12.17 13.64
N ALA A 9 11.76 -11.91 14.82
CA ALA A 9 11.98 -10.55 15.33
C ALA A 9 13.15 -9.88 14.60
N SER A 10 14.21 -10.64 14.27
CA SER A 10 15.36 -10.14 13.51
C SER A 10 14.97 -9.66 12.10
N GLY A 11 13.99 -10.32 11.46
CA GLY A 11 13.50 -9.91 10.14
C GLY A 11 12.73 -8.58 10.14
N GLY A 12 12.10 -8.22 11.27
CA GLY A 12 11.44 -6.94 11.44
C GLY A 12 12.44 -5.81 11.74
N GLN A 13 13.37 -6.04 12.66
CA GLN A 13 14.41 -5.05 12.98
C GLN A 13 15.34 -4.80 11.79
N GLY A 14 15.73 -5.83 11.03
CA GLY A 14 16.56 -5.68 9.83
C GLY A 14 15.91 -4.81 8.76
N LEU A 15 14.57 -4.83 8.67
CA LEU A 15 13.82 -3.99 7.74
C LEU A 15 13.72 -2.55 8.24
N VAL A 16 13.52 -2.32 9.55
CA VAL A 16 13.59 -0.97 10.13
C VAL A 16 14.96 -0.35 9.82
N SER A 17 16.05 -1.09 10.04
CA SER A 17 17.40 -0.60 9.71
C SER A 17 17.68 -0.47 8.22
N GLN A 18 16.92 -1.13 7.34
CA GLN A 18 17.00 -0.90 5.90
C GLN A 18 16.25 0.38 5.51
N ILE A 19 15.08 0.61 6.11
CA ILE A 19 14.30 1.83 5.95
C ILE A 19 15.11 3.03 6.45
N GLU A 20 15.64 2.99 7.67
CA GLU A 20 16.51 4.05 8.23
C GLU A 20 17.70 4.39 7.31
N ARG A 21 18.35 3.35 6.74
CA ARG A 21 19.49 3.54 5.83
C ARG A 21 19.11 4.14 4.48
N LEU A 22 17.87 3.92 4.02
CA LEU A 22 17.33 4.64 2.88
C LEU A 22 17.06 6.11 3.26
N GLY A 23 16.68 6.37 4.52
CA GLY A 23 16.49 7.71 5.09
C GLY A 23 17.78 8.54 5.18
N ASP A 24 18.89 7.95 5.65
CA ASP A 24 20.17 8.61 5.95
C ASP A 24 20.95 9.16 4.72
N GLY A 25 20.35 9.17 3.53
CA GLY A 25 20.97 9.80 2.35
C GLY A 25 20.08 9.99 1.14
N LEU A 26 18.86 9.41 1.11
CA LEU A 26 17.99 9.40 -0.08
C LEU A 26 16.53 9.75 0.20
N VAL A 27 16.08 9.78 1.46
CA VAL A 27 14.67 10.04 1.79
C VAL A 27 14.57 10.93 3.05
N PRO A 28 14.53 12.28 2.91
CA PRO A 28 14.47 13.21 4.06
C PRO A 28 13.20 13.03 4.93
N ASP A 29 12.21 12.31 4.41
CA ASP A 29 10.92 12.04 5.03
C ASP A 29 11.01 11.14 6.27
N LEU A 30 11.99 10.23 6.33
CA LEU A 30 12.09 9.28 7.45
C LEU A 30 12.33 9.93 8.80
N ALA A 31 13.03 11.08 8.83
CA ALA A 31 13.21 11.85 10.04
C ALA A 31 11.91 12.54 10.53
N ALA A 32 10.90 12.66 9.66
CA ALA A 32 9.61 13.26 9.98
C ALA A 32 8.56 12.23 10.44
N CYS A 33 8.81 10.93 10.24
CA CYS A 33 7.88 9.86 10.58
C CYS A 33 8.32 9.12 11.86
N ASP A 34 7.38 8.91 12.78
CA ASP A 34 7.58 8.14 14.01
C ASP A 34 7.74 6.64 13.68
N ILE A 35 8.91 6.07 13.96
CA ILE A 35 9.25 4.68 13.69
C ILE A 35 9.25 3.82 14.97
N GLU A 36 9.13 4.44 16.14
CA GLU A 36 9.11 3.78 17.43
C GLU A 36 8.01 2.70 17.51
N PRO A 37 6.76 2.92 17.04
CA PRO A 37 5.74 1.88 17.07
C PRO A 37 6.13 0.62 16.30
N VAL A 38 6.77 0.74 15.13
CA VAL A 38 7.21 -0.44 14.35
C VAL A 38 8.46 -1.09 14.96
N ARG A 39 9.27 -0.35 15.74
CA ARG A 39 10.39 -0.93 16.51
C ARG A 39 9.90 -1.75 17.69
N GLU A 40 8.92 -1.23 18.42
CA GLU A 40 8.32 -1.91 19.59
C GLU A 40 7.48 -3.12 19.17
N HIS A 41 6.77 -3.00 18.04
CA HIS A 41 5.85 -4.03 17.55
C HIS A 41 6.11 -4.39 16.08
N PRO A 42 7.27 -5.00 15.76
CA PRO A 42 7.73 -5.23 14.39
C PRO A 42 6.93 -6.29 13.59
N ARG A 43 5.95 -6.93 14.23
CA ARG A 43 5.06 -7.93 13.63
C ARG A 43 3.62 -7.43 13.45
N ASP A 44 3.36 -6.17 13.80
CA ASP A 44 2.04 -5.57 13.62
C ASP A 44 1.90 -4.97 12.21
N ALA A 45 1.11 -5.64 11.36
CA ALA A 45 0.87 -5.19 9.98
C ALA A 45 0.19 -3.81 9.90
N MET A 46 -0.61 -3.43 10.90
CA MET A 46 -1.30 -2.14 10.92
C MET A 46 -0.29 -1.01 11.16
N LEU A 47 0.68 -1.19 12.05
CA LEU A 47 1.73 -0.20 12.29
C LEU A 47 2.63 -0.02 11.06
N TRP A 48 2.98 -1.12 10.39
CA TRP A 48 3.71 -1.05 9.12
C TRP A 48 2.91 -0.37 8.01
N THR A 49 1.59 -0.56 7.98
CA THR A 49 0.69 0.15 7.06
C THR A 49 0.67 1.65 7.34
N GLY A 50 0.55 2.01 8.63
CA GLY A 50 0.56 3.40 9.08
C GLY A 50 1.87 4.10 8.72
N LEU A 51 3.02 3.46 8.96
CA LEU A 51 4.32 3.99 8.58
C LEU A 51 4.44 4.20 7.07
N GLY A 52 4.04 3.21 6.26
CA GLY A 52 4.04 3.35 4.80
C GLY A 52 3.17 4.51 4.32
N ASN A 53 2.00 4.68 4.93
CA ASN A 53 1.11 5.80 4.60
C ASN A 53 1.69 7.15 5.03
N ALA A 54 2.26 7.26 6.24
CA ALA A 54 2.89 8.49 6.73
C ALA A 54 4.03 8.94 5.81
N LEU A 55 4.91 8.01 5.42
CA LEU A 55 6.01 8.24 4.48
C LEU A 55 5.54 8.61 3.06
N ALA A 56 4.38 8.13 2.62
CA ALA A 56 3.82 8.51 1.33
C ALA A 56 3.12 9.88 1.39
N ASP A 57 2.44 10.18 2.51
CA ASP A 57 1.73 11.44 2.73
C ASP A 57 2.70 12.63 2.86
N HIS A 58 3.79 12.47 3.60
CA HIS A 58 4.78 13.54 3.77
C HIS A 58 5.56 13.82 2.47
N SER A 59 5.93 12.79 1.71
CA SER A 59 6.55 12.94 0.39
C SER A 59 5.55 13.39 -0.69
N GLY A 60 4.24 13.22 -0.44
CA GLY A 60 3.18 13.43 -1.43
C GLY A 60 3.13 12.37 -2.55
N MET A 61 4.00 11.37 -2.51
CA MET A 61 4.14 10.32 -3.51
C MET A 61 4.71 9.03 -2.90
N LEU A 62 4.63 7.94 -3.64
CA LEU A 62 5.25 6.66 -3.29
C LEU A 62 6.77 6.80 -3.34
N THR A 63 7.42 6.40 -2.26
CA THR A 63 8.88 6.37 -2.13
C THR A 63 9.34 4.94 -1.87
N PRO A 64 10.63 4.62 -2.09
CA PRO A 64 11.15 3.30 -1.76
C PRO A 64 10.93 2.90 -0.29
N ALA A 65 10.95 3.87 0.63
CA ALA A 65 10.72 3.63 2.05
C ALA A 65 9.26 3.30 2.35
N SER A 66 8.29 4.06 1.80
CA SER A 66 6.87 3.76 1.98
C SER A 66 6.49 2.43 1.33
N GLU A 67 7.00 2.14 0.13
CA GLU A 67 6.78 0.85 -0.53
C GLU A 67 7.30 -0.32 0.32
N LEU A 68 8.50 -0.19 0.90
CA LEU A 68 9.08 -1.23 1.74
C LEU A 68 8.22 -1.51 3.00
N ALA A 69 7.69 -0.45 3.62
CA ALA A 69 6.79 -0.57 4.76
C ALA A 69 5.46 -1.25 4.38
N PHE A 70 4.85 -0.89 3.24
CA PHE A 70 3.65 -1.57 2.74
C PHE A 70 3.91 -3.05 2.44
N ARG A 71 5.02 -3.36 1.76
CA ARG A 71 5.40 -4.74 1.45
C ARG A 71 5.59 -5.57 2.71
N ARG A 72 6.13 -4.98 3.79
CA ARG A 72 6.24 -5.65 5.08
C ARG A 72 4.88 -5.94 5.69
N ALA A 73 3.98 -4.96 5.68
CA ALA A 73 2.62 -5.16 6.18
C ALA A 73 1.88 -6.26 5.40
N MET A 74 2.04 -6.30 4.07
CA MET A 74 1.49 -7.36 3.20
C MET A 74 2.06 -8.75 3.51
N ALA A 75 3.35 -8.83 3.83
CA ALA A 75 3.99 -10.10 4.21
C ALA A 75 3.53 -10.58 5.59
N LEU A 76 3.25 -9.67 6.52
CA LEU A 76 2.76 -10.00 7.86
C LEU A 76 1.29 -10.42 7.85
N ALA A 77 0.46 -9.78 7.03
CA ALA A 77 -0.96 -10.08 6.94
C ALA A 77 -1.47 -10.05 5.47
N PRO A 78 -1.32 -11.16 4.71
CA PRO A 78 -1.70 -11.21 3.29
C PRO A 78 -3.19 -10.98 3.00
N GLY A 79 -4.06 -11.22 3.99
CA GLY A 79 -5.51 -10.98 3.90
C GLY A 79 -5.96 -9.62 4.43
N TYR A 80 -5.04 -8.81 4.96
CA TYR A 80 -5.36 -7.46 5.44
C TYR A 80 -5.40 -6.49 4.23
N PRO A 81 -6.54 -5.85 3.92
CA PRO A 81 -6.66 -5.03 2.72
C PRO A 81 -5.96 -3.66 2.84
N GLY A 82 -5.71 -3.19 4.07
CA GLY A 82 -5.14 -1.86 4.34
C GLY A 82 -3.88 -1.52 3.54
N PRO A 83 -2.80 -2.33 3.61
CA PRO A 83 -1.54 -2.05 2.93
C PRO A 83 -1.71 -1.89 1.41
N ARG A 84 -2.45 -2.80 0.77
CA ARG A 84 -2.69 -2.74 -0.67
C ARG A 84 -3.59 -1.55 -1.03
N PHE A 85 -4.55 -1.21 -0.17
CA PHE A 85 -5.39 -0.04 -0.36
C PHE A 85 -4.56 1.25 -0.36
N PHE A 86 -3.78 1.50 0.69
CA PHE A 86 -2.96 2.71 0.83
C PHE A 86 -1.82 2.77 -0.19
N LEU A 87 -1.22 1.63 -0.56
CA LEU A 87 -0.27 1.57 -1.67
C LEU A 87 -0.92 2.03 -2.99
N GLY A 88 -2.15 1.60 -3.27
CA GLY A 88 -2.89 2.08 -4.45
C GLY A 88 -3.13 3.60 -4.43
N LEU A 89 -3.45 4.16 -3.26
CA LEU A 89 -3.61 5.61 -3.12
C LEU A 89 -2.30 6.37 -3.38
N ALA A 90 -1.18 5.86 -2.84
CA ALA A 90 0.14 6.41 -3.09
C ALA A 90 0.54 6.31 -4.57
N LEU A 91 0.27 5.18 -5.24
CA LEU A 91 0.49 5.01 -6.68
C LEU A 91 -0.31 6.02 -7.51
N ALA A 92 -1.60 6.19 -7.21
CA ALA A 92 -2.46 7.14 -7.92
C ALA A 92 -1.92 8.58 -7.81
N ARG A 93 -1.50 9.00 -6.61
CA ARG A 93 -0.89 10.32 -6.36
C ARG A 93 0.45 10.49 -7.06
N SER A 94 1.19 9.41 -7.25
CA SER A 94 2.49 9.39 -7.94
C SER A 94 2.38 9.40 -9.46
N GLY A 95 1.17 9.53 -10.03
CA GLY A 95 0.96 9.51 -11.48
C GLY A 95 0.82 8.11 -12.07
N HIS A 96 0.59 7.09 -11.24
CA HIS A 96 0.39 5.69 -11.65
C HIS A 96 -1.04 5.19 -11.35
N PRO A 97 -2.10 5.85 -11.87
CA PRO A 97 -3.48 5.49 -11.56
C PRO A 97 -3.88 4.10 -12.10
N GLU A 98 -3.31 3.67 -13.24
CA GLU A 98 -3.60 2.34 -13.80
C GLU A 98 -3.08 1.22 -12.88
N ASP A 99 -1.89 1.38 -12.30
CA ASP A 99 -1.33 0.43 -11.34
C ASP A 99 -2.16 0.40 -10.04
N ALA A 100 -2.63 1.56 -9.59
CA ALA A 100 -3.54 1.66 -8.45
C ALA A 100 -4.86 0.90 -8.71
N ILE A 101 -5.47 1.10 -9.88
CA ILE A 101 -6.71 0.41 -10.28
C ILE A 101 -6.48 -1.10 -10.38
N ALA A 102 -5.38 -1.53 -10.99
CA ALA A 102 -5.03 -2.94 -11.13
C ALA A 102 -4.88 -3.61 -9.75
N LEU A 103 -4.16 -2.95 -8.83
CA LEU A 103 -4.00 -3.41 -7.46
C LEU A 103 -5.34 -3.48 -6.72
N TRP A 104 -6.16 -2.43 -6.76
CA TRP A 104 -7.46 -2.44 -6.10
C TRP A 104 -8.43 -3.48 -6.66
N ARG A 105 -8.39 -3.74 -7.98
CA ARG A 105 -9.14 -4.85 -8.59
C ARG A 105 -8.68 -6.21 -8.09
N SER A 106 -7.39 -6.41 -7.85
CA SER A 106 -6.89 -7.68 -7.29
C SER A 106 -7.40 -7.89 -5.86
N ILE A 107 -7.39 -6.84 -5.03
CA ILE A 107 -7.96 -6.88 -3.68
C ILE A 107 -9.44 -7.28 -3.74
N LEU A 108 -10.22 -6.67 -4.64
CA LEU A 108 -11.65 -6.98 -4.81
C LEU A 108 -11.92 -8.40 -5.33
N ALA A 109 -11.01 -8.97 -6.12
CA ALA A 109 -11.12 -10.34 -6.61
C ALA A 109 -10.86 -11.37 -5.51
N GLU A 110 -9.97 -11.06 -4.56
CA GLU A 110 -9.66 -11.90 -3.39
C GLU A 110 -10.67 -11.72 -2.24
N ALA A 111 -11.45 -10.64 -2.26
CA ALA A 111 -12.34 -10.25 -1.16
C ALA A 111 -13.61 -11.10 -1.09
N PRO A 112 -14.04 -11.52 0.12
CA PRO A 112 -15.40 -12.04 0.33
C PRO A 112 -16.46 -11.05 -0.15
N ALA A 113 -17.52 -11.52 -0.82
CA ALA A 113 -18.54 -10.65 -1.40
C ALA A 113 -19.23 -9.70 -0.41
N ASN A 114 -19.28 -10.08 0.87
CA ASN A 114 -19.88 -9.32 1.97
C ASN A 114 -18.87 -8.49 2.78
N ALA A 115 -17.62 -8.37 2.34
CA ALA A 115 -16.62 -7.60 3.05
C ALA A 115 -17.01 -6.11 3.09
N SER A 116 -17.16 -5.57 4.29
CA SER A 116 -17.66 -4.21 4.55
C SER A 116 -16.80 -3.10 3.93
N TRP A 117 -15.54 -3.38 3.65
CA TRP A 117 -14.59 -2.44 3.04
C TRP A 117 -14.62 -2.45 1.51
N ARG A 118 -15.32 -3.40 0.85
CA ARG A 118 -15.36 -3.46 -0.62
C ARG A 118 -15.90 -2.18 -1.27
N PRO A 119 -17.01 -1.58 -0.81
CA PRO A 119 -17.54 -0.37 -1.43
C PRO A 119 -16.52 0.78 -1.44
N PHE A 120 -15.71 0.88 -0.38
CA PHE A 120 -14.67 1.90 -0.28
C PHE A 120 -13.57 1.75 -1.34
N VAL A 121 -13.18 0.51 -1.66
CA VAL A 121 -12.21 0.23 -2.73
C VAL A 121 -12.83 0.49 -4.12
N GLU A 122 -14.08 0.10 -4.31
CA GLU A 122 -14.84 0.33 -5.55
C GLU A 122 -15.02 1.83 -5.84
N ASP A 123 -15.35 2.62 -4.80
CA ASP A 123 -15.47 4.08 -4.90
C ASP A 123 -14.12 4.73 -5.20
N SER A 124 -13.03 4.22 -4.63
CA SER A 124 -11.67 4.71 -4.91
C SER A 124 -11.28 4.48 -6.38
N ILE A 125 -11.57 3.29 -6.93
CA ILE A 125 -11.39 3.03 -8.37
C ILE A 125 -12.22 4.02 -9.20
N ARG A 126 -13.49 4.22 -8.85
CA ARG A 126 -14.39 5.13 -9.59
C ARG A 126 -13.90 6.58 -9.56
N ALA A 127 -13.30 7.01 -8.45
CA ALA A 127 -12.82 8.38 -8.27
C ALA A 127 -11.62 8.72 -9.18
N ILE A 128 -10.75 7.75 -9.47
CA ILE A 128 -9.54 7.98 -10.28
C ILE A 128 -9.64 7.44 -11.71
N GLN A 129 -10.69 6.67 -12.02
CA GLN A 129 -10.92 6.21 -13.38
C GLN A 129 -11.32 7.39 -14.30
N PRO A 130 -10.72 7.49 -15.50
CA PRO A 130 -11.26 8.38 -16.50
C PRO A 130 -12.68 7.95 -16.87
N PRO A 131 -13.59 8.89 -17.19
CA PRO A 131 -14.92 8.53 -17.66
C PRO A 131 -14.79 7.59 -18.87
N PRO A 132 -15.65 6.55 -18.97
CA PRO A 132 -15.61 5.67 -20.11
C PRO A 132 -15.72 6.51 -21.39
N PRO A 133 -14.95 6.20 -22.45
CA PRO A 133 -15.04 6.95 -23.69
C PRO A 133 -16.51 7.00 -24.13
N PRO A 134 -16.99 8.15 -24.65
CA PRO A 134 -18.35 8.26 -25.11
C PRO A 134 -18.63 7.10 -26.05
N ARG A 135 -19.74 6.40 -25.80
CA ARG A 135 -20.16 5.25 -26.60
C ARG A 135 -20.32 5.77 -28.03
N GLN A 136 -19.32 5.55 -28.88
CA GLN A 136 -19.42 5.95 -30.27
C GLN A 136 -20.63 5.21 -30.84
N PRO A 137 -21.58 5.90 -31.50
CA PRO A 137 -22.63 5.19 -32.21
C PRO A 137 -21.91 4.26 -33.17
N GLN A 138 -22.02 2.94 -32.94
CA GLN A 138 -21.57 1.97 -33.90
C GLN A 138 -22.29 2.33 -35.18
N ALA A 139 -21.54 2.79 -36.18
CA ALA A 139 -22.08 3.04 -37.50
C ALA A 139 -22.76 1.75 -37.91
N ALA A 140 -24.09 1.76 -37.88
CA ALA A 140 -24.89 0.77 -38.55
C ALA A 140 -24.36 0.75 -39.98
N LYS A 141 -23.60 -0.30 -40.33
CA LYS A 141 -23.31 -0.61 -41.72
C LYS A 141 -24.67 -0.94 -42.32
N GLY A 142 -25.32 0.09 -42.86
CA GLY A 142 -26.47 -0.06 -43.72
C GLY A 142 -26.08 -1.02 -44.82
N SER A 143 -26.82 -2.12 -44.92
CA SER A 143 -26.92 -2.96 -46.10
C SER A 143 -28.29 -2.72 -46.71
#